data_AF-A0A176RWP8-F1
#
_entry.id   AF-A0A176RWP8-F1
#
_cell.length_a   1.000
_cell.length_b   1.000
_cell.length_c   1.000
_cell.angle_alpha   90.00
_cell.angle_beta   90.00
_cell.angle_gamma   90.00
#
_symmetry.space_group_name_H-M   'P 1'
#
loop_
_entity.id
_entity.type
_entity.pdbx_description
1 polymer ?
#
loop_
_entity_poly.entity_id
_entity_poly.type
_entity_poly.pdbx_seq_one_letter_code
_entity_poly.pdbx_strand_id
1 'polypeptide(L)'
;MRHPAFLIIQDQALLQVPGVTDGLKPGGKILVNSTLNSTVLSEQLGQKEVIALPATSLANKFLGRPVPNTALLSAFFTLTELLSQESLAKVLKKRFKGEVLEKNLQLIQEAAKKVPAGLWKEQENSHVASS
;
A
#
# COMPACT_ATOMS: atom_id res chain seq x y z
N MET A 1 -19.05 -13.59 -5.01
CA MET A 1 -17.72 -13.37 -4.39
C MET A 1 -17.22 -12.00 -4.83
N ARG A 2 -16.42 -11.30 -4.01
CA ARG A 2 -15.80 -10.03 -4.42
C ARG A 2 -14.46 -10.33 -5.08
N HIS A 3 -14.16 -9.67 -6.20
CA HIS A 3 -12.91 -9.85 -6.94
C HIS A 3 -12.07 -8.57 -6.88
N PRO A 4 -11.29 -8.34 -5.80
CA PRO A 4 -10.55 -7.10 -5.65
C PRO A 4 -9.45 -6.98 -6.71
N ALA A 5 -9.17 -5.74 -7.11
CA ALA A 5 -8.01 -5.39 -7.93
C ALA A 5 -6.71 -5.29 -7.11
N PHE A 6 -6.85 -4.96 -5.82
CA PHE A 6 -5.76 -4.72 -4.91
C PHE A 6 -6.04 -5.39 -3.57
N LEU A 7 -5.01 -5.95 -2.95
CA LEU A 7 -5.06 -6.49 -1.60
C LEU A 7 -3.99 -5.81 -0.73
N ILE A 8 -4.38 -5.28 0.43
CA ILE A 8 -3.44 -4.71 1.40
C ILE A 8 -3.39 -5.63 2.62
N ILE A 9 -2.23 -6.23 2.88
CA ILE A 9 -2.02 -7.17 3.98
C ILE A 9 -1.25 -6.45 5.10
N GLN A 10 -1.94 -6.14 6.19
CA GLN A 10 -1.38 -5.35 7.30
C GLN A 10 -0.46 -6.15 8.22
N ASP A 11 -0.54 -7.48 8.20
CA ASP A 11 0.27 -8.38 9.01
C ASP A 11 0.81 -9.50 8.12
N GLN A 12 2.14 -9.61 8.04
CA GLN A 12 2.83 -10.63 7.26
C GLN A 12 2.44 -12.06 7.69
N ALA A 13 2.08 -12.29 8.96
CA ALA A 13 1.71 -13.62 9.45
C ALA A 13 0.47 -14.17 8.73
N LEU A 14 -0.40 -13.30 8.20
CA LEU A 14 -1.57 -13.70 7.41
C LEU A 14 -1.20 -14.41 6.10
N LEU A 15 0.02 -14.24 5.60
CA LEU A 15 0.50 -14.98 4.42
C LEU A 15 0.57 -16.49 4.65
N GLN A 16 0.59 -16.94 5.91
CA GLN A 16 0.55 -18.35 6.27
C GLN A 16 -0.88 -18.92 6.32
N VAL A 17 -1.91 -18.06 6.24
CA VAL A 17 -3.30 -18.49 6.24
C VAL A 17 -3.68 -18.98 4.83
N PRO A 18 -4.12 -20.25 4.67
CA PRO A 18 -4.55 -20.75 3.38
C PRO A 18 -5.65 -19.89 2.77
N GLY A 19 -5.52 -19.56 1.49
CA GLY A 19 -6.51 -18.78 0.75
C GLY A 19 -6.54 -17.28 1.07
N VAL A 20 -5.54 -16.73 1.77
CA VAL A 20 -5.51 -15.28 2.07
C VAL A 20 -5.54 -14.38 0.83
N THR A 21 -5.05 -14.87 -0.30
CA THR A 21 -5.09 -14.15 -1.60
C THR A 21 -6.25 -14.57 -2.49
N ASP A 22 -7.13 -15.46 -2.02
CA ASP A 22 -8.22 -16.00 -2.85
C ASP A 22 -9.22 -14.90 -3.21
N GLY A 23 -9.74 -15.00 -4.44
CA GLY A 23 -10.64 -14.01 -4.99
C GLY A 23 -9.95 -12.79 -5.62
N LEU A 24 -8.65 -12.55 -5.37
CA LEU A 24 -7.88 -11.53 -6.08
C LEU A 24 -7.99 -11.74 -7.60
N LYS A 25 -8.30 -10.68 -8.36
CA LYS A 25 -8.44 -10.79 -9.82
C LYS A 25 -7.13 -11.25 -10.48
N PRO A 26 -7.17 -11.89 -11.66
CA PRO A 26 -5.98 -12.07 -12.48
C PRO A 26 -5.25 -10.74 -12.71
N GLY A 27 -3.94 -10.70 -12.48
CA GLY A 27 -3.16 -9.46 -12.52
C GLY A 27 -3.43 -8.48 -11.37
N GLY A 28 -4.16 -8.91 -10.33
CA GLY A 28 -4.34 -8.14 -9.11
C GLY A 28 -3.03 -7.98 -8.35
N LYS A 29 -2.92 -6.89 -7.58
CA LYS A 29 -1.67 -6.45 -6.96
C LYS A 29 -1.76 -6.46 -5.45
N ILE A 30 -0.66 -6.77 -4.76
CA ILE A 30 -0.64 -6.96 -3.31
C ILE A 30 0.37 -6.01 -2.67
N LEU A 31 -0.08 -5.22 -1.69
CA LEU A 31 0.79 -4.43 -0.81
C LEU A 31 0.86 -5.13 0.54
N VAL A 32 2.06 -5.50 0.99
CA VAL A 32 2.24 -6.26 2.24
C VAL A 32 3.08 -5.46 3.22
N ASN A 33 2.63 -5.37 4.47
CA ASN A 33 3.46 -4.93 5.57
C ASN A 33 4.51 -5.99 5.89
N SER A 34 5.73 -5.80 5.43
CA SER A 34 6.81 -6.78 5.57
C SER A 34 8.17 -6.10 5.46
N THR A 35 9.16 -6.67 6.14
CA THR A 35 10.59 -6.34 5.97
C THR A 35 11.28 -7.23 4.93
N LEU A 36 10.57 -8.23 4.37
CA LEU A 36 11.10 -9.08 3.31
C LEU A 36 11.16 -8.33 1.99
N ASN A 37 11.94 -8.87 1.05
CA ASN A 37 12.00 -8.33 -0.31
C ASN A 37 10.69 -8.65 -1.06
N SER A 38 10.20 -7.68 -1.84
CA SER A 38 9.05 -7.86 -2.74
C SER A 38 9.17 -9.07 -3.67
N THR A 39 10.37 -9.37 -4.19
CA THR A 39 10.60 -10.52 -5.09
C THR A 39 10.41 -11.85 -4.36
N VAL A 40 10.94 -11.96 -3.14
CA VAL A 40 10.78 -13.15 -2.29
C VAL A 40 9.30 -13.38 -1.96
N LEU A 41 8.56 -12.32 -1.62
CA LEU A 41 7.12 -12.43 -1.40
C LEU A 41 6.34 -12.77 -2.68
N SER A 42 6.75 -12.23 -3.83
CA SER A 42 6.16 -12.56 -5.13
C SER A 42 6.29 -14.06 -5.42
N GLU A 43 7.48 -14.63 -5.24
CA GLU A 43 7.74 -16.06 -5.41
C GLU A 43 6.85 -16.91 -4.48
N GLN A 44 6.79 -16.55 -3.20
CA GLN A 44 5.93 -17.24 -2.21
C GLN A 44 4.44 -17.19 -2.56
N LEU A 45 4.00 -16.15 -3.27
CA LEU A 45 2.61 -15.93 -3.65
C LEU A 45 2.30 -16.35 -5.09
N GLY A 46 3.18 -17.14 -5.71
CA GLY A 46 2.97 -17.68 -7.05
C GLY A 46 3.14 -16.63 -8.15
N GLN A 47 4.22 -15.85 -8.06
CA GLN A 47 4.61 -14.83 -9.05
C GLN A 47 3.57 -13.71 -9.24
N LYS A 48 2.83 -13.37 -8.18
CA LYS A 48 1.91 -12.22 -8.19
C LYS A 48 2.68 -10.92 -8.06
N GLU A 49 2.11 -9.81 -8.54
CA GLU A 49 2.73 -8.50 -8.36
C GLU A 49 2.60 -8.05 -6.89
N VAL A 50 3.72 -8.01 -6.17
CA VAL A 50 3.79 -7.71 -4.73
C VAL A 50 4.73 -6.53 -4.48
N ILE A 51 4.32 -5.63 -3.59
CA ILE A 51 5.18 -4.61 -3.00
C ILE A 51 5.22 -4.81 -1.48
N ALA A 52 6.42 -4.97 -0.94
CA ALA A 52 6.67 -4.98 0.50
C ALA A 52 6.96 -3.57 1.01
N LEU A 53 6.37 -3.21 2.14
CA LEU A 53 6.70 -1.99 2.89
C LEU A 53 6.86 -2.36 4.37
N PRO A 54 7.96 -1.97 5.05
CA PRO A 54 8.11 -2.19 6.49
C PRO A 54 7.27 -1.16 7.29
N ALA A 55 5.96 -1.17 7.08
CA ALA A 55 5.03 -0.16 7.58
C ALA A 55 4.98 -0.13 9.11
N THR A 56 5.04 -1.29 9.77
CA THR A 56 5.14 -1.35 11.24
C THR A 56 6.40 -0.68 11.74
N SER A 57 7.55 -0.94 11.12
CA SER A 57 8.83 -0.33 11.51
C SER A 57 8.84 1.18 11.28
N LEU A 58 8.28 1.64 10.16
CA LEU A 58 8.09 3.07 9.90
C LEU A 58 7.17 3.72 10.94
N ALA A 59 6.02 3.12 11.22
CA ALA A 59 5.09 3.63 12.23
C ALA A 59 5.73 3.68 13.61
N ASN A 60 6.50 2.66 14.00
CA ASN A 60 7.22 2.67 15.27
C ASN A 60 8.25 3.80 15.34
N LYS A 61 9.01 4.02 14.25
CA LYS A 61 10.01 5.10 14.15
C LYS A 61 9.40 6.49 14.31
N PHE A 62 8.29 6.78 13.64
CA PHE A 62 7.72 8.13 13.62
C PHE A 62 6.68 8.37 14.72
N LEU A 63 5.88 7.35 15.06
CA LEU A 63 4.76 7.46 15.99
C LEU A 63 5.08 6.90 17.38
N GLY A 64 6.16 6.12 17.54
CA GLY A 64 6.48 5.40 18.78
C GLY A 64 5.60 4.18 19.04
N ARG A 65 4.82 3.73 18.04
CA ARG A 65 3.92 2.57 18.16
C ARG A 65 3.72 1.83 16.83
N PRO A 66 3.47 0.51 16.86
CA PRO A 66 3.39 -0.35 15.68
C PRO A 66 2.01 -0.28 14.99
N VAL A 67 1.64 0.88 14.42
CA VAL A 67 0.34 1.07 13.74
C VAL A 67 0.55 1.32 12.24
N PRO A 68 0.55 0.28 11.38
CA PRO A 68 1.05 0.37 10.00
C PRO A 68 0.09 1.07 9.03
N ASN A 69 -1.19 1.21 9.38
CA ASN A 69 -2.27 1.54 8.45
C ASN A 69 -2.04 2.84 7.67
N THR A 70 -1.60 3.90 8.35
CA THR A 70 -1.35 5.21 7.73
C THR A 70 -0.21 5.14 6.71
N ALA A 71 0.85 4.38 7.01
CA ALA A 71 1.95 4.15 6.07
C ALA A 71 1.51 3.30 4.86
N LEU A 72 0.74 2.24 5.09
CA LEU A 72 0.21 1.39 4.01
C LEU A 72 -0.74 2.17 3.09
N LEU A 73 -1.62 3.01 3.63
CA LEU A 73 -2.49 3.87 2.81
C LEU A 73 -1.68 4.86 1.98
N SER A 74 -0.65 5.48 2.57
CA SER A 74 0.23 6.37 1.82
C SER A 74 0.94 5.62 0.68
N ALA A 75 1.51 4.45 0.93
CA ALA A 75 2.13 3.66 -0.13
C ALA A 75 1.12 3.25 -1.22
N PHE A 76 -0.08 2.85 -0.84
CA PHE A 76 -1.14 2.50 -1.79
C PHE A 76 -1.53 3.69 -2.69
N PHE A 77 -1.65 4.89 -2.11
CA PHE A 77 -1.96 6.11 -2.87
C PHE A 77 -0.84 6.46 -3.84
N THR A 78 0.43 6.31 -3.43
CA THR A 78 1.60 6.53 -4.30
C THR A 78 1.68 5.51 -5.43
N LEU A 79 1.47 4.23 -5.14
CA LEU A 79 1.54 3.16 -6.13
C LEU A 79 0.47 3.32 -7.20
N THR A 80 -0.75 3.68 -6.80
CA THR A 80 -1.93 3.66 -7.69
C THR A 80 -2.24 5.00 -8.34
N GLU A 81 -1.86 6.12 -7.72
CA GLU A 81 -2.30 7.49 -8.09
C GLU A 81 -3.83 7.69 -8.15
N LEU A 82 -4.62 6.73 -7.65
CA LEU A 82 -6.09 6.86 -7.61
C LEU A 82 -6.56 7.97 -6.67
N LEU A 83 -5.75 8.28 -5.65
CA LEU A 83 -5.97 9.34 -4.68
C LEU A 83 -4.63 10.02 -4.36
N SER A 84 -4.65 11.32 -4.05
CA SER A 84 -3.44 12.09 -3.78
C SER A 84 -2.98 12.01 -2.32
N GLN A 85 -1.66 12.12 -2.09
CA GLN A 85 -1.11 12.27 -0.74
C GLN A 85 -1.67 13.48 0.00
N GLU A 86 -2.02 14.55 -0.72
CA GLU A 86 -2.66 15.73 -0.15
C GLU A 86 -4.05 15.40 0.44
N SER A 87 -4.84 14.57 -0.23
CA SER A 87 -6.14 14.10 0.28
C SER A 87 -5.97 13.29 1.56
N LEU A 88 -4.97 12.40 1.63
CA LEU A 88 -4.64 11.67 2.84
C LEU A 88 -4.23 12.64 3.98
N ALA A 89 -3.36 13.61 3.69
CA ALA A 89 -2.95 14.63 4.65
C ALA A 89 -4.15 15.46 5.16
N LYS A 90 -5.10 15.83 4.30
CA LYS A 90 -6.33 16.54 4.69
C LYS A 90 -7.17 15.72 5.66
N VAL A 91 -7.33 14.41 5.43
CA VAL A 91 -8.05 13.51 6.35
C VAL A 91 -7.35 13.41 7.70
N LEU A 92 -6.02 13.29 7.71
CA LEU A 92 -5.22 13.26 8.95
C LEU A 92 -5.36 14.56 9.74
N LYS A 93 -5.33 15.73 9.08
CA LYS A 93 -5.54 17.06 9.71
C LYS A 93 -6.91 17.22 10.35
N LYS A 94 -7.95 16.54 9.83
CA LYS A 94 -9.28 16.53 10.45
C LYS A 94 -9.35 15.62 11.68
N ARG A 95 -8.57 14.54 11.70
CA ARG A 95 -8.62 13.51 12.74
C ARG A 95 -7.68 13.77 13.92
N PHE A 96 -6.49 14.30 13.64
CA PHE A 96 -5.42 14.47 14.63
C PHE A 96 -4.99 15.94 14.71
N LYS A 97 -4.37 16.32 15.85
CA LYS A 97 -3.84 17.66 16.10
C LYS A 97 -2.48 17.59 16.79
N GLY A 98 -1.74 18.71 16.80
CA GLY A 98 -0.45 18.84 17.46
C GLY A 98 0.59 17.81 16.98
N GLU A 99 1.44 17.36 17.90
CA GLU A 99 2.55 16.44 17.62
C GLU A 99 2.10 15.13 16.94
N VAL A 100 0.93 14.60 17.32
CA VAL A 100 0.38 13.38 16.70
C VAL A 100 0.10 13.58 15.22
N LEU A 101 -0.42 14.75 14.83
CA LEU A 101 -0.64 15.09 13.43
C LEU A 101 0.70 15.22 12.69
N GLU A 102 1.65 15.97 13.23
CA GLU A 102 2.96 16.21 12.62
C GLU A 102 3.70 14.89 12.35
N LYS A 103 3.73 13.99 13.34
CA LYS A 103 4.32 12.65 13.21
C LYS A 103 3.63 11.79 12.14
N ASN A 104 2.30 11.87 12.02
CA ASN A 104 1.58 11.16 10.96
C ASN A 104 1.88 11.75 9.57
N LEU A 105 2.02 13.07 9.45
CA LEU A 105 2.38 13.71 8.17
C LEU A 105 3.81 13.33 7.73
N GLN A 106 4.76 13.27 8.66
CA GLN A 106 6.10 12.75 8.38
C GLN A 106 6.07 11.26 7.98
N LEU A 107 5.28 10.44 8.69
CA LEU A 107 5.14 9.02 8.37
C LEU A 107 4.65 8.79 6.94
N ILE A 108 3.61 9.50 6.49
CA ILE A 108 3.10 9.33 5.11
C ILE A 108 4.12 9.83 4.08
N GLN A 109 4.82 10.92 4.35
CA GLN A 109 5.85 11.42 3.44
C GLN A 109 6.98 10.38 3.25
N GLU A 110 7.40 9.74 4.34
CA GLU A 110 8.46 8.73 4.30
C GLU A 110 7.99 7.40 3.70
N ALA A 111 6.75 6.98 3.98
CA ALA A 111 6.17 5.80 3.35
C ALA A 111 6.03 5.96 1.83
N ALA A 112 5.59 7.13 1.36
CA ALA A 112 5.47 7.43 -0.06
C ALA A 112 6.80 7.31 -0.82
N LYS A 113 7.93 7.72 -0.21
CA LYS A 113 9.27 7.62 -0.82
C LYS A 113 9.79 6.18 -0.94
N LYS A 114 9.19 5.22 -0.22
CA LYS A 114 9.65 3.82 -0.17
C LYS A 114 9.07 2.96 -1.28
N VAL A 115 8.18 3.51 -2.10
CA VAL A 115 7.52 2.78 -3.19
C VAL A 115 7.58 3.61 -4.48
N PRO A 116 7.63 2.97 -5.66
CA PRO A 116 7.62 3.68 -6.93
C PRO A 116 6.24 4.33 -7.18
N ALA A 117 6.25 5.62 -7.51
CA ALA A 117 5.03 6.35 -7.85
C ALA A 117 4.44 5.85 -9.16
N GLY A 118 3.12 5.67 -9.20
CA GLY A 118 2.38 5.32 -10.41
C GLY A 118 2.67 3.93 -10.98
N LEU A 119 3.41 3.06 -10.28
CA LEU A 119 3.69 1.69 -10.74
C LEU A 119 2.42 0.92 -11.08
N TRP A 120 1.35 1.17 -10.32
CA TRP A 120 0.07 0.49 -10.46
C TRP A 120 -1.00 1.34 -11.12
N LYS A 121 -0.63 2.50 -11.67
CA LYS A 121 -1.52 3.36 -12.44
C LYS A 121 -2.11 2.53 -13.57
N GLU A 122 -3.43 2.55 -13.70
CA GLU A 122 -4.05 1.95 -14.86
C GLU A 122 -3.58 2.73 -16.09
N GLN A 123 -2.95 2.06 -17.05
CA GLN A 123 -2.79 2.64 -18.37
C GLN A 123 -4.19 2.72 -18.97
N GLU A 124 -4.62 3.93 -19.31
CA GLU A 124 -5.77 4.13 -20.20
C GLU A 124 -5.50 3.28 -21.45
N ASN A 125 -6.23 2.18 -21.60
CA ASN A 125 -6.33 1.54 -22.91
C ASN A 125 -7.01 2.57 -23.82
N SER A 126 -6.21 3.29 -24.59
CA SER A 126 -6.65 4.01 -25.77
C SER A 126 -7.36 3.00 -26.67
N HIS A 127 -8.70 2.95 -26.56
CA HIS A 127 -9.53 2.42 -27.62
C HIS A 127 -9.39 3.39 -28.79
N VAL A 128 -8.52 2.98 -29.71
CA VAL A 128 -8.57 3.33 -31.12
C VAL A 128 -10.01 3.15 -31.60
N ALA A 129 -10.70 4.24 -31.88
CA ALA A 129 -11.73 4.24 -32.91
C ALA A 129 -11.08 4.80 -34.17
N SER A 130 -10.45 3.91 -34.94
CA SER A 130 -10.22 4.14 -36.35
C SER A 130 -11.59 4.35 -37.00
N SER A 131 -11.81 5.51 -37.60
CA SER A 131 -12.79 5.74 -38.66
C SER A 131 -12.04 6.08 -39.92
#